data_AF-A0AAW9DWY4-F1
#
_entry.id   AF-A0AAW9DWY4-F1
#
_cell.length_a   1.000
_cell.length_b   1.000
_cell.length_c   1.000
_cell.angle_alpha   90.00
_cell.angle_beta   90.00
_cell.angle_gamma   90.00
#
_symmetry.space_group_name_H-M   'P 1'
#
loop_
_entity.id
_entity.type
_entity.pdbx_description
1 polymer ?
#
loop_
_entity_poly.entity_id
_entity_poly.type
_entity_poly.pdbx_seq_one_letter_code
_entity_poly.pdbx_strand_id
1 'polypeptide(L)'
;MTIDEKQLRAIITGEKTEVSPPELAKELLAARVKIGELERQLATPIRLPFSSASPVCEIEAGYAAGVSDCRQAIREAGFPIEGDD
;
A
#
# COMPACT_ATOMS: atom_id res chain seq x y z
N MET A 1 -20.91 -8.65 -21.32
CA MET A 1 -21.34 -9.33 -20.08
C MET A 1 -20.17 -9.35 -19.12
N THR A 2 -20.38 -9.29 -17.81
CA THR A 2 -19.27 -9.40 -16.84
C THR A 2 -18.86 -10.86 -16.74
N ILE A 3 -17.59 -11.17 -16.97
CA ILE A 3 -17.08 -12.55 -16.87
C ILE A 3 -16.96 -12.90 -15.38
N ASP A 4 -17.67 -13.93 -14.95
CA ASP A 4 -17.67 -14.37 -13.55
C ASP A 4 -16.33 -15.05 -13.17
N GLU A 5 -15.95 -15.00 -11.90
CA GLU A 5 -14.69 -15.58 -11.41
C GLU A 5 -14.61 -17.09 -11.69
N LYS A 6 -15.73 -17.81 -11.56
CA LYS A 6 -15.80 -19.24 -11.87
C LYS A 6 -15.52 -19.50 -13.36
N GLN A 7 -15.97 -18.59 -14.23
CA GLN A 7 -15.71 -18.68 -15.66
C GLN A 7 -14.24 -18.40 -15.96
N LEU A 8 -13.64 -17.38 -15.35
CA LEU A 8 -12.21 -17.10 -15.47
C LEU A 8 -11.35 -18.28 -15.04
N ARG A 9 -11.70 -18.95 -13.92
CA ARG A 9 -11.00 -20.16 -13.47
C ARG A 9 -11.13 -21.31 -14.48
N ALA A 10 -12.32 -21.54 -15.03
CA ALA A 10 -12.54 -22.55 -16.07
C ALA A 10 -11.76 -22.27 -17.38
N ILE A 11 -11.55 -20.99 -17.69
CA ILE A 11 -10.72 -20.57 -18.83
C ILE A 11 -9.24 -20.88 -18.55
N ILE A 12 -8.75 -20.58 -17.35
CA ILE A 12 -7.36 -20.85 -16.94
C ILE A 12 -7.07 -22.36 -16.91
N THR A 13 -8.01 -23.18 -16.45
CA THR A 13 -7.87 -24.64 -16.42
C THR A 13 -8.06 -25.30 -17.80
N GLY A 14 -8.42 -24.53 -18.83
CA GLY A 14 -8.65 -25.03 -20.18
C GLY A 14 -9.99 -25.76 -20.37
N GLU A 15 -10.85 -25.79 -19.37
CA GLU A 15 -12.21 -26.37 -19.44
C GLU A 15 -13.15 -25.56 -20.32
N LYS A 16 -12.86 -24.26 -20.52
CA LYS A 16 -13.64 -23.37 -21.38
C LYS A 16 -12.73 -22.55 -22.30
N THR A 17 -12.77 -22.88 -23.59
CA THR A 17 -11.92 -22.26 -24.62
C THR A 17 -12.58 -21.13 -25.39
N GLU A 18 -13.91 -21.02 -25.35
CA GLU A 18 -14.64 -19.96 -26.04
C GLU A 18 -14.87 -18.75 -25.14
N VAL A 19 -13.99 -17.75 -25.31
CA VAL A 19 -14.09 -16.45 -24.65
C VAL A 19 -13.85 -15.39 -25.70
N SER A 20 -14.68 -14.37 -25.71
CA SER A 20 -14.51 -13.22 -26.60
C SER A 20 -13.29 -12.39 -26.16
N PRO A 21 -12.21 -12.30 -26.98
CA PRO A 21 -11.04 -11.48 -26.65
C PRO A 21 -11.36 -10.02 -26.26
N PRO A 22 -12.30 -9.30 -26.92
CA PRO A 22 -12.63 -7.94 -26.51
C PRO A 22 -13.37 -7.86 -25.16
N GLU A 23 -14.11 -8.89 -24.76
CA GLU A 23 -14.74 -8.91 -23.43
C GLU A 23 -13.68 -9.12 -22.34
N LEU A 24 -12.71 -10.01 -22.58
CA LEU A 24 -11.60 -10.23 -21.67
C LEU A 24 -10.73 -8.97 -21.51
N ALA A 25 -10.47 -8.25 -22.61
CA ALA A 25 -9.70 -7.00 -22.59
C ALA A 25 -10.42 -5.89 -21.78
N LYS A 26 -11.75 -5.81 -21.86
CA LYS A 26 -12.55 -4.87 -21.08
C LYS A 26 -12.47 -5.16 -19.58
N GLU A 27 -12.63 -6.42 -19.20
CA GLU A 27 -12.51 -6.85 -17.79
C GLU A 27 -11.10 -6.61 -17.24
N LEU A 28 -10.06 -6.89 -18.04
CA LEU A 28 -8.67 -6.64 -17.65
C LEU A 28 -8.36 -5.15 -17.46
N LEU A 29 -8.91 -4.29 -18.34
CA LEU A 29 -8.78 -2.85 -18.18
C LEU A 29 -9.48 -2.35 -16.91
N ALA A 30 -10.71 -2.81 -16.65
CA ALA A 30 -11.45 -2.48 -15.44
C ALA A 30 -10.68 -2.89 -14.17
N ALA A 31 -10.08 -4.09 -14.17
CA ALA A 31 -9.26 -4.56 -13.06
C ALA A 31 -8.02 -3.68 -12.84
N ARG A 32 -7.31 -3.27 -13.90
CA ARG A 32 -6.14 -2.38 -13.80
C ARG A 32 -6.49 -1.00 -13.25
N VAL A 33 -7.62 -0.43 -13.67
CA VAL A 33 -8.09 0.86 -13.12
C VAL A 33 -8.34 0.73 -11.62
N LYS A 34 -9.06 -0.32 -11.20
CA LYS A 34 -9.37 -0.56 -9.78
C LYS A 34 -8.11 -0.82 -8.94
N ILE A 35 -7.13 -1.55 -9.46
CA ILE A 35 -5.83 -1.73 -8.79
C ILE A 35 -5.16 -0.36 -8.61
N GLY A 36 -5.08 0.46 -9.65
CA GLY A 36 -4.47 1.79 -9.54
C GLY A 36 -5.18 2.72 -8.55
N GLU A 37 -6.50 2.61 -8.40
CA GLU A 37 -7.26 3.32 -7.37
C GLU A 37 -6.92 2.83 -5.96
N LEU A 38 -6.86 1.51 -5.76
CA LEU A 38 -6.49 0.89 -4.48
C LEU A 38 -5.04 1.20 -4.09
N GLU A 39 -4.11 1.17 -5.05
CA GLU A 39 -2.72 1.55 -4.85
C GLU A 39 -2.61 3.01 -4.42
N ARG A 40 -3.39 3.94 -5.01
CA ARG A 40 -3.44 5.33 -4.55
C ARG A 40 -4.00 5.47 -3.14
N GLN A 41 -5.01 4.68 -2.79
CA GLN A 41 -5.58 4.67 -1.43
C GLN A 41 -4.57 4.14 -0.40
N LEU A 42 -3.83 3.07 -0.74
CA LEU A 42 -2.77 2.52 0.10
C LEU A 42 -1.55 3.44 0.19
N ALA A 43 -1.22 4.14 -0.91
CA ALA A 43 -0.16 5.14 -0.95
C ALA A 43 -0.56 6.46 -0.29
N THR A 44 -1.71 6.54 0.40
CA THR A 44 -2.05 7.71 1.21
C THR A 44 -1.00 7.81 2.32
N PRO A 45 -0.14 8.85 2.33
CA PRO A 45 0.90 8.98 3.35
C PRO A 45 0.23 9.04 4.71
N ILE A 46 0.76 8.28 5.66
CA ILE A 46 0.38 8.39 7.07
C ILE A 46 0.71 9.82 7.48
N ARG A 47 -0.31 10.69 7.50
CA ARG A 47 -0.16 12.02 8.07
C ARG A 47 -0.03 11.83 9.57
N LEU A 48 1.20 11.88 10.05
CA LEU A 48 1.46 12.07 11.47
C LEU A 48 0.67 13.31 11.91
N PRO A 49 -0.04 13.26 13.05
CA PRO A 49 -0.75 14.42 13.55
C PRO A 49 0.23 15.59 13.66
N PHE A 50 -0.22 16.78 13.27
CA PHE A 50 0.58 18.00 13.38
C PHE A 50 1.03 18.17 14.83
N SER A 51 2.29 17.87 15.11
CA SER A 51 2.90 18.13 16.42
C SER A 51 3.18 19.64 16.51
N SER A 52 2.15 20.42 16.85
CA SER A 52 2.31 21.79 17.36
C SER A 52 2.84 21.75 18.80
N ALA A 53 3.90 21.00 19.03
CA ALA A 53 4.60 20.94 20.29
C ALA A 53 6.08 20.85 19.96
N SER A 54 6.68 22.01 19.71
CA SER A 54 7.97 22.29 20.31
C SER A 54 7.65 22.72 21.75
N PRO A 55 7.68 21.83 22.74
CA PRO A 55 8.21 22.25 24.00
C PRO A 55 9.73 22.10 23.87
N VAL A 56 10.44 23.19 24.10
CA VAL A 56 11.77 23.07 24.70
C VAL A 56 11.52 22.39 26.05
N CYS A 57 11.52 21.06 26.06
CA CYS A 57 11.44 20.23 27.26
C CYS A 57 12.80 19.61 27.44
N GLU A 58 13.46 20.02 28.51
CA GLU A 58 14.62 19.36 29.08
C GLU A 58 14.37 17.84 29.09
N ILE A 59 15.11 17.11 28.25
CA ILE A 59 15.04 15.66 28.21
C ILE A 59 15.69 15.18 29.51
N GLU A 60 14.88 14.84 30.52
CA GLU A 60 15.34 14.00 31.61
C GLU A 60 15.88 12.69 30.98
N ALA A 61 17.11 12.34 31.37
CA ALA A 61 17.92 11.28 30.78
C ALA A 61 17.26 9.87 30.72
N GLY A 62 16.09 9.68 31.35
CA GLY A 62 15.30 8.45 31.27
C GLY A 62 14.47 8.28 29.99
N TYR A 63 14.09 9.35 29.29
CA TYR A 63 13.25 9.26 28.07
C TYR A 63 14.06 9.10 26.77
N ALA A 64 15.38 9.29 26.81
CA ALA A 64 16.25 9.14 25.63
C ALA A 64 16.34 7.68 25.12
N ALA A 65 16.05 6.69 25.98
CA ALA A 65 16.14 5.28 25.62
C ALA A 65 15.02 4.78 24.70
N GLY A 66 13.85 5.45 24.67
CA GLY A 66 12.69 4.99 23.87
C GLY A 66 12.53 5.69 22.52
N VAL A 67 13.18 6.84 22.32
CA VAL A 67 13.09 7.61 21.06
C VAL A 67 13.99 7.02 19.98
N SER A 68 15.06 6.30 20.36
CA SER A 68 15.90 5.54 19.43
C SER A 68 15.16 4.37 18.78
N ASP A 69 14.27 3.70 19.52
CA ASP A 69 13.67 2.43 19.09
C ASP A 69 12.70 2.59 17.92
N CYS A 70 11.89 3.66 17.92
CA CYS A 70 10.96 3.90 16.82
C CYS A 70 11.70 4.26 15.52
N ARG A 71 12.77 5.07 15.59
CA ARG A 71 13.57 5.45 14.42
C ARG A 71 14.34 4.24 13.87
N GLN A 72 14.90 3.42 14.76
CA GLN A 72 15.60 2.19 14.42
C GLN A 72 14.65 1.19 13.74
N ALA A 73 13.45 0.97 14.29
CA ALA A 73 12.46 0.06 13.73
C ALA A 73 11.98 0.48 12.33
N ILE A 74 11.79 1.79 12.10
CA ILE A 74 11.42 2.33 10.78
C ILE A 74 12.54 2.12 9.76
N ARG A 75 13.80 2.29 10.19
CA ARG A 75 14.99 2.04 9.35
C ARG A 75 15.14 0.54 9.02
N GLU A 76 14.95 -0.34 9.99
CA GLU A 76 14.96 -1.80 9.80
C GLU A 76 13.84 -2.28 8.86
N ALA A 77 12.71 -1.59 8.85
CA ALA A 77 11.60 -1.85 7.93
C ALA A 77 11.81 -1.25 6.52
N GLY A 78 12.92 -0.54 6.28
CA GLY A 78 13.32 -0.05 4.96
C GLY A 78 12.59 1.21 4.48
N PHE A 79 11.93 1.94 5.39
CA PHE A 79 11.28 3.21 5.05
C PHE A 79 12.28 4.38 5.12
N PRO A 80 12.26 5.32 4.15
CA PRO A 80 13.11 6.50 4.19
C PRO A 80 12.66 7.45 5.32
N ILE A 81 13.62 7.95 6.10
CA ILE A 81 13.40 8.93 7.17
C ILE A 81 14.07 10.24 6.73
N GLU A 82 13.29 11.33 6.60
CA GLU A 82 13.84 12.65 6.26
C GLU A 82 14.82 13.13 7.35
N GLY A 83 16.05 13.51 6.94
CA GLY A 83 17.09 14.02 7.84
C GLY A 83 18.08 12.99 8.40
N ASP A 84 18.13 11.77 7.85
CA ASP A 84 19.33 10.92 7.90
C ASP A 84 20.26 11.37 6.75
N ASP A 85 21.23 12.24 7.03
CA ASP A 85 22.45 12.36 6.24
C ASP A 85 23.48 11.31 6.74
#